data_AF-A0A843ILM0-F1
#
_entry.id   AF-A0A843ILM0-F1
#
_cell.length_a   1.000
_cell.length_b   1.000
_cell.length_c   1.000
_cell.angle_alpha   90.00
_cell.angle_beta   90.00
_cell.angle_gamma   90.00
#
_symmetry.space_group_name_H-M   'P 1'
#
loop_
_entity.id
_entity.type
_entity.pdbx_description
1 polymer ?
#
loop_
_entity_poly.entity_id
_entity_poly.type
_entity_poly.pdbx_seq_one_letter_code
_entity_poly.pdbx_strand_id
1 'polypeptide(L)'
;MLILAAALITFSIVYGAWDGIRNNFTLWEFFIRFLVMFESYKLFDMIFIDWFLLTKSNFYQHYYPETKGCESYDNYGFNLKSQLLKLIIIFPVTAFALAFVVSLI
;
A
#
# COMPACT_ATOMS: atom_id res chain seq x y z
N MET A 1 -1.66 -17.23 -3.72
CA MET A 1 -1.54 -15.98 -2.94
C MET A 1 -1.48 -14.74 -3.82
N LEU A 2 -0.52 -14.59 -4.75
CA LEU A 2 -0.35 -13.36 -5.53
C LEU A 2 -1.57 -12.96 -6.37
N ILE A 3 -2.19 -13.92 -7.08
CA ILE A 3 -3.40 -13.68 -7.89
C ILE A 3 -4.57 -13.20 -7.02
N LEU A 4 -4.75 -13.82 -5.85
CA LEU A 4 -5.80 -13.45 -4.91
C LEU A 4 -5.59 -12.03 -4.36
N ALA A 5 -4.36 -11.70 -3.96
CA ALA A 5 -4.02 -10.36 -3.48
C ALA A 5 -4.25 -9.30 -4.56
N ALA A 6 -3.81 -9.55 -5.79
CA ALA A 6 -4.05 -8.65 -6.92
C ALA A 6 -5.55 -8.46 -7.17
N ALA A 7 -6.34 -9.56 -7.17
CA ALA A 7 -7.78 -9.49 -7.35
C ALA A 7 -8.47 -8.66 -6.26
N LEU A 8 -8.09 -8.82 -4.98
CA LEU A 8 -8.67 -8.08 -3.87
C LEU A 8 -8.31 -6.58 -3.91
N ILE A 9 -7.08 -6.24 -4.29
CA ILE A 9 -6.65 -4.85 -4.45
C ILE A 9 -7.39 -4.20 -5.62
N THR A 10 -7.48 -4.87 -6.77
CA THR A 10 -8.24 -4.34 -7.92
C THR A 10 -9.71 -4.18 -7.57
N PHE A 11 -10.30 -5.17 -6.89
CA PHE A 11 -11.69 -5.11 -6.46
C PHE A 11 -11.96 -3.93 -5.51
N SER A 12 -11.07 -3.66 -4.54
CA SER A 12 -11.26 -2.53 -3.62
C SER A 12 -11.24 -1.18 -4.33
N ILE A 13 -10.37 -1.01 -5.34
CA ILE A 13 -10.32 0.20 -6.17
C ILE A 13 -11.61 0.35 -6.99
N VAL A 14 -12.03 -0.72 -7.69
CA VAL A 14 -13.26 -0.72 -8.50
C VAL A 14 -14.48 -0.43 -7.64
N TYR A 15 -14.58 -1.06 -6.46
CA TYR A 15 -15.65 -0.81 -5.52
C TYR A 15 -15.65 0.64 -5.02
N GLY A 16 -14.47 1.18 -4.68
CA GLY A 16 -14.34 2.57 -4.25
C GLY A 16 -14.75 3.58 -5.32
N ALA A 17 -14.42 3.29 -6.59
CA ALA A 17 -14.86 4.09 -7.73
C ALA A 17 -16.38 4.03 -7.92
N TRP A 18 -16.94 2.81 -7.97
CA TRP A 18 -18.37 2.58 -8.17
C TRP A 18 -19.23 3.23 -7.07
N ASP A 19 -18.82 3.08 -5.82
CA ASP A 19 -19.49 3.69 -4.68
C ASP A 19 -19.41 5.23 -4.73
N GLY A 20 -18.26 5.80 -5.08
CA GLY A 20 -18.14 7.25 -5.24
C GLY A 20 -19.01 7.82 -6.38
N ILE A 21 -19.10 7.12 -7.52
CA ILE A 21 -19.97 7.50 -8.64
C ILE A 21 -21.43 7.53 -8.18
N ARG A 22 -21.87 6.48 -7.48
CA ARG A 22 -23.25 6.38 -6.98
C ARG A 22 -23.61 7.48 -5.99
N ASN A 23 -22.63 7.99 -5.24
CA ASN A 23 -22.79 9.06 -4.26
C ASN A 23 -22.45 10.45 -4.82
N ASN A 24 -22.25 10.60 -6.14
CA ASN A 24 -21.91 11.87 -6.81
C ASN A 24 -20.69 12.58 -6.21
N PHE A 25 -19.64 11.83 -5.92
CA PHE A 25 -18.39 12.39 -5.40
C PHE A 25 -17.77 13.37 -6.40
N THR A 26 -17.23 14.47 -5.87
CA THR A 26 -16.37 15.40 -6.59
C THR A 26 -14.96 14.81 -6.77
N LEU A 27 -14.17 15.40 -7.67
CA LEU A 27 -12.77 15.02 -7.90
C LEU A 27 -11.96 14.91 -6.59
N TRP A 28 -12.13 15.89 -5.70
CA TRP A 28 -11.37 15.95 -4.45
C TRP A 28 -11.80 14.87 -3.45
N GLU A 29 -13.09 14.51 -3.42
CA GLU A 29 -13.59 13.43 -2.57
C GLU A 29 -13.07 12.07 -3.06
N PHE A 30 -13.04 11.84 -4.39
CA PHE A 30 -12.36 10.68 -4.96
C PHE A 30 -10.88 10.65 -4.65
N PHE A 31 -10.20 11.79 -4.79
CA PHE A 31 -8.76 11.89 -4.54
C PHE A 31 -8.42 11.55 -3.10
N ILE A 32 -9.10 12.17 -2.12
CA ILE A 32 -8.88 11.92 -0.71
C ILE A 32 -9.15 10.44 -0.39
N ARG A 33 -10.22 9.85 -0.94
CA ARG A 33 -10.52 8.43 -0.73
C ARG A 33 -9.40 7.52 -1.24
N PHE A 34 -8.99 7.67 -2.50
CA PHE A 34 -7.93 6.84 -3.07
C PHE A 34 -6.58 7.09 -2.41
N LEU A 35 -6.29 8.33 -2.02
CA LEU A 35 -5.10 8.70 -1.27
C LEU A 35 -5.08 7.95 0.06
N VAL A 36 -6.14 8.04 0.87
CA VAL A 36 -6.21 7.32 2.15
C VAL A 36 -6.08 5.82 1.95
N MET A 37 -6.73 5.23 0.94
CA MET A 37 -6.62 3.80 0.65
C MET A 37 -5.19 3.38 0.31
N PHE A 38 -4.50 4.12 -0.56
CA PHE A 38 -3.14 3.77 -0.98
C PHE A 38 -2.09 4.07 0.09
N GLU A 39 -2.19 5.22 0.76
CA GLU A 39 -1.28 5.59 1.84
C GLU A 39 -1.43 4.65 3.03
N SER A 40 -2.65 4.30 3.44
CA SER A 40 -2.85 3.34 4.54
C SER A 40 -2.31 1.96 4.22
N TYR A 41 -2.56 1.45 3.01
CA TYR A 41 -1.99 0.20 2.52
C TYR A 41 -0.45 0.26 2.56
N LYS A 42 0.14 1.36 2.06
CA LYS A 42 1.59 1.46 1.98
C LYS A 42 2.26 1.66 3.35
N LEU A 43 1.64 2.44 4.23
CA LEU A 43 2.10 2.63 5.61
C LEU A 43 2.02 1.32 6.39
N PHE A 44 0.96 0.53 6.20
CA PHE A 44 0.84 -0.77 6.84
C PHE A 44 1.96 -1.73 6.40
N ASP A 45 2.22 -1.81 5.09
CA ASP A 45 3.33 -2.59 4.54
C ASP A 45 4.67 -2.15 5.15
N MET A 46 4.96 -0.85 5.17
CA MET A 46 6.23 -0.34 5.67
C MET A 46 6.40 -0.51 7.19
N ILE A 47 5.38 -0.20 7.99
CA ILE A 47 5.48 -0.21 9.46
C ILE A 47 5.26 -1.62 10.01
N PHE A 48 4.22 -2.31 9.55
CA PHE A 48 3.87 -3.61 10.12
C PHE A 48 4.64 -4.75 9.47
N ILE A 49 4.70 -4.82 8.14
CA ILE A 49 5.34 -5.93 7.44
C ILE A 49 6.87 -5.74 7.42
N ASP A 50 7.36 -4.65 6.83
CA ASP A 50 8.80 -4.42 6.63
C ASP A 50 9.53 -4.12 7.95
N TRP A 51 8.94 -3.33 8.85
CA TRP A 51 9.61 -2.99 10.12
C TRP A 51 9.30 -4.00 11.22
N PHE A 52 8.05 -4.10 11.65
CA PHE A 52 7.70 -4.88 12.84
C PHE A 52 7.85 -6.39 12.61
N LEU A 53 7.17 -6.93 11.60
CA LEU A 53 7.13 -8.36 11.34
C LEU A 53 8.51 -8.88 10.92
N LEU A 54 9.17 -8.19 9.98
CA LEU A 54 10.44 -8.64 9.42
C LEU A 54 11.63 -8.41 10.36
N THR A 55 11.71 -7.28 11.08
CA THR A 55 12.91 -6.97 11.91
C THR A 55 12.74 -7.16 13.42
N LYS A 56 11.52 -6.99 13.98
CA LYS A 56 11.33 -6.97 15.44
C LYS A 56 10.66 -8.22 16.00
N SER A 57 9.71 -8.79 15.28
CA SER A 57 8.83 -9.84 15.83
C SER A 57 9.48 -11.22 15.95
N ASN A 58 10.62 -11.42 15.29
CA ASN A 58 11.26 -12.73 15.08
C ASN A 58 10.34 -13.80 14.43
N PHE A 59 9.24 -13.38 13.80
CA PHE A 59 8.24 -14.29 13.24
C PHE A 59 8.87 -15.26 12.23
N TYR A 60 9.66 -14.73 11.29
CA TYR A 60 10.31 -15.58 10.30
C TYR A 60 11.41 -16.46 10.90
N GLN A 61 12.21 -15.97 11.85
CA GLN A 61 13.24 -16.82 12.51
C GLN A 61 12.64 -17.95 13.36
N HIS A 62 11.37 -17.84 13.78
CA HIS A 62 10.66 -18.90 14.50
C HIS A 62 10.26 -20.06 13.58
N TYR A 63 9.66 -19.74 12.42
CA TYR A 63 9.19 -20.75 11.46
C TYR A 63 10.27 -21.22 10.48
N TYR A 64 11.25 -20.36 10.19
CA TYR A 64 12.34 -20.55 9.24
C TYR A 64 13.68 -20.23 9.91
N PRO A 65 14.14 -21.08 10.84
CA PRO A 65 15.34 -20.83 11.64
C PRO A 65 16.62 -20.72 10.79
N GLU A 66 16.64 -21.26 9.59
CA GLU A 66 17.73 -21.14 8.60
C GLU A 66 17.97 -19.70 8.12
N THR A 67 16.98 -18.82 8.29
CA THR A 67 17.11 -17.40 7.91
C THR A 67 17.80 -16.55 8.99
N LYS A 68 18.10 -17.11 10.16
CA LYS A 68 18.77 -16.38 11.26
C LYS A 68 20.10 -15.78 10.78
N GLY A 69 20.28 -14.48 11.00
CA GLY A 69 21.48 -13.73 10.61
C GLY A 69 21.45 -13.17 9.18
N CYS A 70 20.34 -13.29 8.44
CA CYS A 70 20.18 -12.57 7.18
C CYS A 70 20.21 -11.04 7.41
N GLU A 71 21.01 -10.32 6.61
CA GLU A 71 21.16 -8.85 6.69
C GLU A 71 19.84 -8.09 6.63
N SER A 72 18.82 -8.64 5.97
CA SER A 72 17.49 -8.02 5.88
C SER A 72 16.82 -7.80 7.24
N TYR A 73 17.15 -8.60 8.26
CA TYR A 73 16.61 -8.43 9.61
C TYR A 73 17.27 -7.29 10.39
N ASP A 74 18.51 -6.94 10.05
CA ASP A 74 19.30 -5.93 10.76
C ASP A 74 19.28 -4.57 10.05
N ASN A 75 19.04 -4.54 8.73
CA ASN A 75 19.11 -3.33 7.90
C ASN A 75 17.75 -2.89 7.32
N TYR A 76 16.83 -2.45 8.19
CA TYR A 76 15.56 -1.83 7.77
C TYR A 76 15.74 -0.66 6.77
N GLY A 77 16.84 0.09 6.91
CA GLY A 77 17.08 1.32 6.14
C GLY A 77 17.48 1.14 4.67
N PHE A 78 17.80 -0.09 4.21
CA PHE A 78 18.39 -0.31 2.89
C PHE A 78 17.51 0.20 1.73
N ASN A 79 16.18 0.12 1.88
CA ASN A 79 15.22 0.52 0.85
C ASN A 79 14.36 1.74 1.22
N LEU A 80 14.62 2.42 2.34
CA LEU A 80 13.74 3.46 2.88
C LEU A 80 13.55 4.62 1.90
N LYS A 81 14.59 5.02 1.16
CA LYS A 81 14.50 6.08 0.13
C LYS A 81 13.50 5.72 -0.97
N SER A 82 13.51 4.48 -1.47
CA SER A 82 12.56 4.03 -2.48
C SER A 82 11.14 3.96 -1.92
N GLN A 83 10.99 3.49 -0.67
CA GLN A 83 9.69 3.42 -0.02
C GLN A 83 9.09 4.81 0.22
N LEU A 84 9.91 5.79 0.63
CA LEU A 84 9.49 7.19 0.76
C LEU A 84 9.14 7.83 -0.58
N LEU A 85 9.87 7.53 -1.66
CA LEU A 85 9.51 7.97 -3.01
C LEU A 85 8.12 7.43 -3.42
N LYS A 86 7.87 6.15 -3.12
CA LYS A 86 6.56 5.54 -3.39
C LYS A 86 5.45 6.22 -2.61
N LEU A 87 5.68 6.41 -1.31
CA LEU A 87 4.73 7.01 -0.37
C LEU A 87 4.43 8.49 -0.71
N ILE A 88 5.44 9.29 -1.00
CA ILE A 88 5.27 10.75 -1.14
C ILE A 88 4.88 11.15 -2.57
N ILE A 89 5.30 10.37 -3.58
CA ILE A 89 5.13 10.77 -4.99
C ILE A 89 4.26 9.77 -5.75
N ILE A 90 4.65 8.49 -5.78
CA ILE A 90 4.01 7.53 -6.71
C ILE A 90 2.55 7.28 -6.31
N PHE A 91 2.27 6.99 -5.04
CA PHE A 91 0.91 6.72 -4.58
C PHE A 91 -0.01 7.95 -4.66
N PRO A 92 0.42 9.17 -4.25
CA PRO A 92 -0.40 10.36 -4.41
C PRO A 92 -0.68 10.71 -5.88
N VAL A 93 0.31 10.62 -6.76
CA VAL A 93 0.11 10.85 -8.20
C VAL A 93 -0.84 9.82 -8.80
N THR A 94 -0.70 8.54 -8.42
CA THR A 94 -1.59 7.48 -8.91
C THR A 94 -3.02 7.65 -8.38
N ALA A 95 -3.19 8.04 -7.11
CA ALA A 95 -4.48 8.35 -6.52
C ALA A 95 -5.17 9.51 -7.25
N PHE A 96 -4.42 10.57 -7.57
CA PHE A 96 -4.94 11.72 -8.31
C PHE A 96 -5.33 11.33 -9.74
N ALA A 97 -4.48 10.57 -10.45
CA ALA A 97 -4.78 10.11 -11.79
C ALA A 97 -6.07 9.26 -11.84
N LEU A 98 -6.24 8.34 -10.89
CA LEU A 98 -7.46 7.55 -10.78
C LEU A 98 -8.68 8.41 -10.42
N ALA A 99 -8.56 9.30 -9.45
CA ALA A 99 -9.65 10.21 -9.09
C ALA A 99 -10.09 11.06 -10.28
N PHE A 100 -9.13 11.56 -11.06
CA PHE A 100 -9.40 12.32 -12.28
C PHE A 100 -10.16 11.49 -13.30
N VAL A 101 -9.67 10.28 -13.63
CA VAL A 101 -10.34 9.39 -14.59
C VAL A 101 -11.77 9.06 -14.14
N VAL A 102 -11.96 8.72 -12.86
CA VAL A 102 -13.28 8.36 -12.33
C VAL A 102 -14.23 9.55 -12.28
N SER A 103 -13.73 10.75 -11.98
CA SER A 103 -14.55 11.98 -11.95
C SER A 103 -15.08 12.43 -13.31
N LEU A 104 -14.59 11.84 -14.40
CA LEU A 104 -15.06 12.13 -15.76
C LEU A 104 -16.22 11.21 -16.20
N ILE A 105 -16.58 10.22 -15.38
CA ILE A 105 -17.66 9.25 -15.63
C ILE A 105 -18.91 9.72 -14.90
#